data_AF-A0A931YMB4-F1
#
_entry.id   AF-A0A931YMB4-F1
#
_cell.length_a   1.000
_cell.length_b   1.000
_cell.length_c   1.000
_cell.angle_alpha   90.00
_cell.angle_beta   90.00
_cell.angle_gamma   90.00
#
_symmetry.space_group_name_H-M   'P 1'
#
loop_
_entity.id
_entity.type
_entity.pdbx_description
1 polymer ?
#
loop_
_entity_poly.entity_id
_entity_poly.type
_entity_poly.pdbx_seq_one_letter_code
_entity_poly.pdbx_strand_id
1 'polypeptide(L)'
;MKILVIDDTRTNLDAAKQVLPEHELTLVTDYDRAYKLLERPKANYDAVQEELKRRGFRNEYDRDASKQERDATRVERSRLEVELCPPPPFDAVLCDLLMPAGRTTQGPKGERYVGQEMPVGWALALMAVLQGAKHVAVVTNLNHHDHPAAAMLDRLCSGPFHVGEPHPVKLHINGAPVDFVNDAPMVPVEGTTCADCGGSGTKAEKDCWLCNGSGRNEHLDKECHPCKGSGREVPTCYSCRGSGKVLGKDWSKVLARLLGTETPLASEDHDA
;
A
#
# COMPACT_ATOMS: atom_id res chain seq x y z
N MET A 1 16.22 1.78 -4.79
CA MET A 1 15.58 0.46 -4.69
C MET A 1 14.66 0.27 -5.88
N LYS A 2 14.36 -0.97 -6.25
CA LYS A 2 13.27 -1.28 -7.19
C LYS A 2 11.97 -1.43 -6.40
N ILE A 3 10.99 -0.58 -6.67
CA ILE A 3 9.74 -0.52 -5.89
C ILE A 3 8.55 -0.73 -6.81
N LEU A 4 7.67 -1.65 -6.42
CA LEU A 4 6.37 -1.83 -7.04
C LEU A 4 5.30 -1.13 -6.19
N VAL A 5 4.60 -0.16 -6.77
CA VAL A 5 3.44 0.49 -6.15
C VAL A 5 2.16 0.05 -6.87
N ILE A 6 1.22 -0.51 -6.12
CA ILE A 6 -0.04 -1.05 -6.63
C ILE A 6 -1.19 -0.28 -5.99
N ASP A 7 -1.86 0.56 -6.76
CA ASP A 7 -2.99 1.38 -6.28
C ASP A 7 -3.87 1.74 -7.48
N ASP A 8 -5.18 1.53 -7.38
CA ASP A 8 -6.12 1.76 -8.47
C ASP A 8 -6.45 3.26 -8.63
N THR A 9 -6.11 4.08 -7.63
CA THR A 9 -6.37 5.52 -7.65
C THR A 9 -5.20 6.27 -8.27
N ARG A 10 -5.46 6.96 -9.39
CA ARG A 10 -4.41 7.69 -10.12
C ARG A 10 -3.67 8.71 -9.27
N THR A 11 -4.39 9.44 -8.42
CA THR A 11 -3.81 10.42 -7.50
C THR A 11 -2.76 9.81 -6.57
N ASN A 12 -3.00 8.60 -6.05
CA ASN A 12 -2.04 7.92 -5.18
C ASN A 12 -0.78 7.50 -5.94
N LEU A 13 -0.92 7.08 -7.20
CA LEU A 13 0.23 6.74 -8.04
C LEU A 13 1.05 7.98 -8.45
N ASP A 14 0.40 9.11 -8.71
CA ASP A 14 1.11 10.36 -8.99
C ASP A 14 1.79 10.90 -7.72
N ALA A 15 1.18 10.74 -6.54
CA ALA A 15 1.84 11.00 -5.26
C ALA A 15 3.09 10.11 -5.07
N ALA A 16 3.02 8.82 -5.43
CA ALA A 16 4.17 7.91 -5.35
C ALA A 16 5.36 8.41 -6.17
N LYS A 17 5.13 8.85 -7.41
CA LYS A 17 6.19 9.44 -8.26
C LYS A 17 6.79 10.69 -7.64
N GLN A 18 5.94 11.53 -7.05
CA GLN A 18 6.35 12.79 -6.44
C GLN A 18 7.25 12.55 -5.22
N VAL A 19 6.89 11.61 -4.34
CA VAL A 19 7.58 11.44 -3.05
C VAL A 19 8.67 10.35 -3.05
N LEU A 20 8.79 9.55 -4.11
CA LEU A 20 9.85 8.54 -4.27
C LEU A 20 10.74 8.78 -5.51
N PRO A 21 11.26 10.00 -5.77
CA PRO A 21 11.98 10.30 -7.01
C PRO A 21 13.31 9.55 -7.15
N GLU A 22 13.93 9.15 -6.03
CA GLU A 22 15.24 8.47 -5.98
C GLU A 22 15.14 6.94 -6.16
N HIS A 23 13.98 6.42 -6.55
CA HIS A 23 13.71 4.99 -6.66
C HIS A 23 13.25 4.61 -8.07
N GLU A 24 13.58 3.39 -8.48
CA GLU A 24 13.09 2.82 -9.73
C GLU A 24 11.66 2.31 -9.46
N LEU A 25 10.67 3.06 -9.93
CA LEU A 25 9.25 2.78 -9.67
C LEU A 25 8.61 1.99 -10.81
N THR A 26 7.90 0.92 -10.46
CA THR A 26 6.87 0.29 -11.30
C THR A 26 5.51 0.57 -10.69
N LEU A 27 4.61 1.19 -11.46
CA LEU A 27 3.29 1.60 -10.99
C LEU A 27 2.20 0.81 -11.70
N VAL A 28 1.25 0.31 -10.92
CA VAL A 28 0.20 -0.59 -11.41
C VAL A 28 -1.15 -0.19 -10.82
N THR A 29 -2.16 -0.11 -11.69
CA THR A 29 -3.52 0.30 -11.35
C THR A 29 -4.52 -0.86 -11.20
N ASP A 30 -4.11 -2.08 -11.55
CA ASP A 30 -5.03 -3.21 -11.62
C ASP A 30 -4.43 -4.49 -11.03
N TYR A 31 -5.32 -5.31 -10.45
CA TYR A 31 -4.93 -6.54 -9.78
C TYR A 31 -4.26 -7.56 -10.72
N ASP A 32 -4.77 -7.73 -11.95
CA ASP A 32 -4.27 -8.75 -12.88
C ASP A 32 -2.83 -8.49 -13.31
N ARG A 33 -2.48 -7.22 -13.54
CA ARG A 33 -1.11 -6.81 -13.83
C ARG A 33 -0.21 -6.91 -12.60
N ALA A 34 -0.72 -6.56 -11.42
CA ALA A 34 0.03 -6.71 -10.17
C ALA A 34 0.36 -8.19 -9.91
N TYR A 35 -0.62 -9.08 -10.09
CA TYR A 35 -0.46 -10.53 -9.99
C TYR A 35 0.64 -11.03 -10.92
N LYS A 36 0.63 -10.64 -12.20
CA LYS A 36 1.66 -11.04 -13.18
C LYS A 36 3.07 -10.57 -12.81
N LEU A 37 3.21 -9.36 -12.26
CA LEU A 37 4.50 -8.82 -11.82
C LEU A 37 5.02 -9.48 -10.54
N LEU A 38 4.11 -10.00 -9.72
CA LEU A 38 4.39 -10.77 -8.51
C LEU A 38 4.37 -12.29 -8.75
N GLU A 39 4.25 -12.76 -9.99
CA GLU A 39 4.43 -14.17 -10.28
C GLU A 39 5.87 -14.56 -9.97
N ARG A 40 6.03 -15.79 -9.44
CA ARG A 40 7.33 -16.32 -9.09
C ARG A 40 8.27 -16.21 -10.27
N PRO A 41 9.43 -15.54 -10.13
CA PRO A 41 10.45 -15.62 -11.15
C PRO A 41 10.80 -17.09 -11.32
N LYS A 42 10.70 -17.59 -12.54
CA LYS A 42 11.07 -18.97 -12.85
C LYS A 42 12.45 -18.95 -13.48
N ALA A 43 13.30 -19.88 -13.07
CA ALA A 43 14.50 -20.16 -13.84
C ALA A 43 14.11 -20.41 -15.30
N ASN A 44 14.88 -19.86 -16.22
CA ASN A 44 14.65 -20.11 -17.64
C ASN A 44 14.82 -21.62 -17.89
N TYR A 45 13.79 -22.25 -18.48
CA TYR A 45 13.78 -23.71 -18.69
C TYR A 45 15.00 -24.16 -19.50
N ASP A 46 15.33 -23.46 -20.59
CA ASP A 46 16.46 -23.81 -21.44
C ASP A 46 17.79 -23.66 -20.69
N ALA A 47 17.95 -22.62 -19.86
CA ALA A 47 19.12 -22.46 -19.02
C ALA A 47 19.29 -23.61 -18.01
N VAL A 48 18.20 -24.07 -17.40
CA VAL A 48 18.21 -25.24 -16.51
C VAL A 48 18.56 -26.51 -17.27
N GLN A 49 18.00 -26.72 -18.47
CA GLN A 49 18.29 -27.90 -19.29
C GLN A 49 19.74 -27.94 -19.77
N GLU A 50 20.28 -26.83 -20.25
CA GLU A 50 21.67 -26.74 -20.67
C GLU A 50 22.62 -26.98 -19.50
N GLU A 51 22.29 -26.48 -18.30
CA GLU A 51 23.09 -26.72 -17.10
C GLU A 51 23.02 -28.17 -16.61
N LEU A 52 21.85 -28.82 -16.66
CA LEU A 52 21.71 -30.26 -16.40
C LEU A 52 22.60 -31.08 -17.34
N LYS A 53 22.52 -30.77 -18.64
CA LYS A 53 23.33 -31.43 -19.68
C LYS A 53 24.82 -31.21 -19.45
N ARG A 54 25.23 -29.99 -19.09
CA ARG A 54 26.63 -29.65 -18.75
C ARG A 54 27.13 -30.45 -17.54
N ARG A 55 26.27 -30.71 -16.55
CA ARG A 55 26.57 -31.54 -15.36
C ARG A 55 26.50 -33.05 -15.64
N GLY A 56 26.23 -33.46 -16.88
CA GLY A 56 26.20 -34.86 -17.30
C GLY A 56 24.88 -35.58 -17.00
N PHE A 57 23.82 -34.86 -16.64
CA PHE A 57 22.49 -35.44 -16.48
C PHE A 57 21.85 -35.67 -17.85
N ARG A 58 21.16 -36.81 -17.99
CA ARG A 58 20.37 -37.14 -19.17
C ARG A 58 19.02 -36.43 -19.13
N ASN A 59 18.34 -36.37 -20.28
CA ASN A 59 16.98 -35.84 -20.31
C ASN A 59 16.06 -36.80 -19.53
N GLU A 60 15.18 -36.29 -18.66
CA GLU A 60 14.29 -37.14 -17.86
C GLU A 60 13.32 -37.98 -18.71
N TYR A 61 13.10 -37.57 -19.96
CA TYR A 61 12.24 -38.26 -20.94
C TYR A 61 13.00 -39.28 -21.80
N ASP A 62 14.31 -39.45 -21.61
CA ASP A 62 15.08 -40.47 -22.32
C ASP A 62 14.53 -41.86 -21.95
N ARG A 63 14.14 -42.61 -22.98
CA ARG A 63 13.51 -43.94 -22.83
C ARG A 63 14.43 -44.92 -22.12
N ASP A 64 15.74 -44.78 -22.35
CA ASP A 64 16.77 -45.67 -21.81
C ASP A 64 17.29 -45.24 -20.43
N ALA A 65 16.79 -44.11 -19.89
CA ALA A 65 17.12 -43.70 -18.53
C ALA A 65 16.44 -44.60 -17.51
N SER A 66 17.23 -45.14 -16.58
CA SER A 66 16.74 -45.87 -15.42
C SER A 66 15.92 -44.95 -14.51
N LYS A 67 15.07 -45.54 -13.67
CA LYS A 67 14.30 -44.78 -12.67
C LYS A 67 15.21 -43.96 -11.75
N GLN A 68 16.34 -44.53 -11.33
CA GLN A 68 17.32 -43.85 -10.47
C GLN A 68 17.93 -42.63 -11.15
N GLU A 69 18.28 -42.71 -12.44
CA GLU A 69 18.78 -41.56 -13.20
C GLU A 69 17.72 -40.46 -13.35
N ARG A 70 16.45 -40.82 -13.60
CA ARG A 70 15.35 -39.86 -13.68
C ARG A 70 15.10 -39.16 -12.33
N ASP A 71 15.13 -39.91 -11.23
CA ASP A 71 14.96 -39.36 -9.89
C ASP A 71 16.13 -38.42 -9.54
N ALA A 72 17.37 -38.80 -9.87
CA ALA A 72 18.54 -37.94 -9.69
C ALA A 72 18.45 -36.65 -10.53
N THR A 73 18.04 -36.77 -11.79
CA THR A 73 17.83 -35.61 -12.68
C THR A 73 16.75 -34.67 -12.16
N ARG A 74 15.65 -35.20 -11.62
CA ARG A 74 14.58 -34.39 -11.02
C ARG A 74 15.05 -33.63 -9.78
N VAL A 75 15.84 -34.27 -8.91
CA VAL A 75 16.41 -33.62 -7.73
C VAL A 75 17.36 -32.49 -8.15
N GLU A 76 18.26 -32.77 -9.10
CA GLU A 76 19.20 -31.75 -9.58
C GLU A 76 18.49 -30.61 -10.32
N ARG A 77 17.45 -30.91 -11.10
CA ARG A 77 16.63 -29.88 -11.73
C ARG A 77 16.02 -28.94 -10.70
N SER A 78 15.39 -29.48 -9.65
CA SER A 78 14.81 -28.66 -8.57
C SER A 78 15.86 -27.78 -7.90
N ARG A 79 17.10 -28.26 -7.76
CA ARG A 79 18.22 -27.46 -7.23
C ARG A 79 18.59 -26.33 -8.19
N LEU A 80 18.72 -26.63 -9.47
CA LEU A 80 19.04 -25.65 -10.52
C LEU A 80 17.94 -24.62 -10.73
N GLU A 81 16.67 -25.00 -10.62
CA GLU A 81 15.55 -24.07 -10.68
C GLU A 81 15.61 -23.02 -9.57
N VAL A 82 16.19 -23.35 -8.41
CA VAL A 82 16.44 -22.40 -7.32
C VAL A 82 17.73 -21.60 -7.59
N GLU A 83 18.81 -22.28 -8.00
CA GLU A 83 20.13 -21.66 -8.27
C GLU A 83 20.08 -20.63 -9.41
N LEU A 84 19.35 -20.95 -10.48
CA LEU A 84 19.22 -20.14 -11.70
C LEU A 84 17.94 -19.29 -11.68
N CYS A 85 17.19 -19.30 -10.57
CA CYS A 85 16.06 -18.39 -10.41
C CYS A 85 16.61 -16.95 -10.42
N PRO A 86 16.10 -16.06 -11.28
CA PRO A 86 16.52 -14.67 -11.22
C PRO A 86 16.11 -14.08 -9.86
N PRO A 87 16.85 -13.06 -9.38
CA PRO A 87 16.52 -12.42 -8.12
C PRO A 87 15.10 -11.83 -8.16
N PRO A 88 14.48 -11.60 -7.00
CA PRO A 88 13.21 -10.91 -6.90
C PRO A 88 13.23 -9.60 -7.71
N PRO A 89 12.16 -9.30 -8.47
CA PRO A 89 12.14 -8.13 -9.33
C PRO A 89 12.08 -6.81 -8.53
N PHE A 90 11.63 -6.86 -7.27
CA PHE A 90 11.42 -5.69 -6.44
C PHE A 90 12.02 -5.87 -5.04
N ASP A 91 12.68 -4.82 -4.54
CA ASP A 91 13.13 -4.77 -3.15
C ASP A 91 11.97 -4.46 -2.20
N ALA A 92 11.01 -3.62 -2.65
CA ALA A 92 9.84 -3.25 -1.88
C ALA A 92 8.55 -3.33 -2.72
N VAL A 93 7.44 -3.72 -2.06
CA VAL A 93 6.10 -3.72 -2.65
C VAL A 93 5.15 -2.96 -1.73
N LEU A 94 4.57 -1.87 -2.25
CA LEU A 94 3.62 -1.03 -1.53
C LEU A 94 2.27 -1.16 -2.25
N CYS A 95 1.25 -1.73 -1.61
CA CYS A 95 -0.04 -1.94 -2.26
C CYS A 95 -1.20 -1.33 -1.48
N ASP A 96 -2.25 -0.94 -2.18
CA ASP A 96 -3.53 -0.63 -1.58
C ASP A 96 -4.14 -1.90 -0.94
N LEU A 97 -4.88 -1.69 0.14
CA LEU A 97 -5.70 -2.70 0.76
C LEU A 97 -6.82 -3.16 -0.18
N LEU A 98 -7.52 -2.19 -0.76
CA LEU A 98 -8.67 -2.42 -1.62
C LEU A 98 -8.29 -2.18 -3.08
N MET A 99 -8.63 -3.14 -3.94
CA MET A 99 -8.51 -2.98 -5.39
C MET A 99 -9.71 -3.68 -6.06
N PRO A 100 -10.06 -3.27 -7.29
CA PRO A 100 -11.02 -3.99 -8.09
C PRO A 100 -10.55 -5.42 -8.37
N ALA A 101 -11.41 -6.42 -8.17
CA ALA A 101 -11.05 -7.80 -8.43
C ALA A 101 -10.72 -8.01 -9.92
N GLY A 102 -9.59 -8.68 -10.19
CA GLY A 102 -9.19 -9.05 -11.54
C GLY A 102 -10.00 -10.20 -12.12
N ARG A 103 -9.83 -10.40 -13.43
CA ARG A 103 -10.56 -11.42 -14.20
C ARG A 103 -9.76 -12.72 -14.35
N THR A 104 -8.43 -12.66 -14.36
CA THR A 104 -7.57 -13.74 -14.90
C THR A 104 -7.74 -15.08 -14.18
N THR A 105 -8.04 -15.06 -12.88
CA THR A 105 -8.14 -16.27 -12.04
C THR A 105 -9.58 -16.64 -11.68
N GLN A 106 -10.58 -15.92 -12.20
CA GLN A 106 -11.98 -16.14 -11.89
C GLN A 106 -12.61 -17.19 -12.81
N GLY A 107 -13.34 -18.15 -12.23
CA GLY A 107 -14.22 -19.04 -13.00
C GLY A 107 -15.55 -18.35 -13.36
N PRO A 108 -16.44 -19.01 -14.12
CA PRO A 108 -17.70 -18.41 -14.60
C PRO A 108 -18.58 -17.81 -13.50
N LYS A 109 -18.60 -18.39 -12.29
CA LYS A 109 -19.35 -17.83 -11.14
C LYS A 109 -18.66 -16.63 -10.51
N GLY A 110 -17.34 -16.54 -10.61
CA GLY A 110 -16.52 -15.48 -10.04
C GLY A 110 -16.56 -14.19 -10.85
N GLU A 111 -16.92 -14.26 -12.13
CA GLU A 111 -17.04 -13.08 -13.00
C GLU A 111 -17.95 -11.98 -12.43
N ARG A 112 -18.94 -12.35 -11.61
CA ARG A 112 -19.80 -11.38 -10.93
C ARG A 112 -19.06 -10.41 -10.01
N TYR A 113 -17.87 -10.79 -9.53
CA TYR A 113 -17.04 -9.98 -8.63
C TYR A 113 -16.02 -9.12 -9.38
N VAL A 114 -15.78 -9.36 -10.67
CA VAL A 114 -14.79 -8.61 -11.44
C VAL A 114 -15.15 -7.12 -11.42
N GLY A 115 -14.17 -6.28 -11.09
CA GLY A 115 -14.35 -4.84 -10.95
C GLY A 115 -14.98 -4.40 -9.62
N GLN A 116 -15.46 -5.32 -8.77
CA GLN A 116 -15.88 -4.98 -7.41
C GLN A 116 -14.65 -4.75 -6.54
N GLU A 117 -14.72 -3.72 -5.70
CA GLU A 117 -13.70 -3.40 -4.71
C GLU A 117 -13.61 -4.54 -3.67
N MET A 118 -12.41 -5.10 -3.51
CA MET A 118 -12.16 -6.26 -2.67
C MET A 118 -10.84 -6.10 -1.91
N PRO A 119 -10.68 -6.69 -0.71
CA PRO A 119 -9.47 -6.59 0.10
C PRO A 119 -8.33 -7.50 -0.40
N VAL A 120 -7.95 -7.34 -1.67
CA VAL A 120 -6.93 -8.18 -2.32
C VAL A 120 -5.49 -7.77 -1.98
N GLY A 121 -5.28 -6.59 -1.37
CA GLY A 121 -3.97 -6.11 -0.95
C GLY A 121 -3.23 -7.10 -0.05
N TRP A 122 -3.94 -7.78 0.85
CA TRP A 122 -3.40 -8.85 1.70
C TRP A 122 -2.79 -9.99 0.91
N ALA A 123 -3.47 -10.46 -0.12
CA ALA A 123 -3.00 -11.56 -0.95
C ALA A 123 -1.78 -11.15 -1.77
N LEU A 124 -1.79 -9.92 -2.31
CA LEU A 124 -0.65 -9.35 -3.03
C LEU A 124 0.58 -9.22 -2.12
N ALA A 125 0.41 -8.81 -0.87
CA ALA A 125 1.49 -8.73 0.11
C ALA A 125 2.13 -10.11 0.38
N LEU A 126 1.30 -11.14 0.60
CA LEU A 126 1.80 -12.52 0.78
C LEU A 126 2.53 -13.02 -0.47
N MET A 127 2.02 -12.73 -1.67
CA MET A 127 2.70 -13.06 -2.91
C MET A 127 4.06 -12.37 -3.02
N ALA A 128 4.13 -11.07 -2.74
CA ALA A 128 5.37 -10.31 -2.77
C ALA A 128 6.44 -10.91 -1.85
N VAL A 129 6.07 -11.25 -0.62
CA VAL A 129 6.97 -11.92 0.34
C VAL A 129 7.41 -13.29 -0.17
N LEU A 130 6.49 -14.10 -0.70
CA LEU A 130 6.83 -15.41 -1.27
C LEU A 130 7.79 -15.30 -2.46
N GLN A 131 7.77 -14.17 -3.18
CA GLN A 131 8.70 -13.87 -4.25
C GLN A 131 9.96 -13.13 -3.81
N GLY A 132 10.21 -12.99 -2.51
CA GLY A 132 11.44 -12.46 -1.96
C GLY A 132 11.53 -10.93 -1.92
N ALA A 133 10.40 -10.22 -2.00
CA ALA A 133 10.38 -8.80 -1.65
C ALA A 133 10.84 -8.63 -0.19
N LYS A 134 11.74 -7.68 0.05
CA LYS A 134 12.36 -7.47 1.36
C LYS A 134 11.50 -6.62 2.28
N HIS A 135 10.70 -5.72 1.72
CA HIS A 135 9.82 -4.83 2.46
C HIS A 135 8.45 -4.80 1.80
N VAL A 136 7.39 -4.99 2.57
CA VAL A 136 6.03 -5.01 2.02
C VAL A 136 5.10 -4.16 2.88
N ALA A 137 4.30 -3.29 2.27
CA ALA A 137 3.23 -2.60 2.99
C ALA A 137 1.89 -2.75 2.27
N VAL A 138 0.84 -2.91 3.08
CA VAL A 138 -0.56 -2.78 2.65
C VAL A 138 -1.12 -1.51 3.27
N VAL A 139 -1.56 -0.58 2.44
CA VAL A 139 -1.83 0.80 2.84
C VAL A 139 -3.25 1.19 2.46
N THR A 140 -4.04 1.62 3.43
CA THR A 140 -5.37 2.19 3.18
C THR A 140 -5.51 3.56 3.83
N ASN A 141 -6.33 4.43 3.23
CA ASN A 141 -6.76 5.70 3.81
C ASN A 141 -8.27 5.69 4.10
N LEU A 142 -8.84 4.50 4.28
CA LEU A 142 -10.26 4.36 4.60
C LEU A 142 -10.48 4.64 6.07
N ASN A 143 -11.62 5.26 6.38
CA ASN A 143 -12.10 5.24 7.74
C ASN A 143 -12.47 3.78 8.09
N HIS A 144 -12.13 3.34 9.30
CA HIS A 144 -12.50 1.98 9.73
C HIS A 144 -14.00 1.75 9.83
N HIS A 145 -14.81 2.82 9.89
CA HIS A 145 -16.26 2.74 9.79
C HIS A 145 -16.78 2.55 8.36
N ASP A 146 -15.95 2.80 7.34
CA ASP A 146 -16.39 2.80 5.94
C ASP A 146 -16.32 1.41 5.29
N HIS A 147 -15.36 0.57 5.70
CA HIS A 147 -15.18 -0.75 5.08
C HIS A 147 -14.75 -1.83 6.09
N PRO A 148 -15.34 -3.04 6.05
CA PRO A 148 -15.02 -4.11 6.99
C PRO A 148 -13.54 -4.52 6.97
N ALA A 149 -12.86 -4.39 5.82
CA ALA A 149 -11.43 -4.68 5.75
C ALA A 149 -10.56 -3.69 6.52
N ALA A 150 -10.94 -2.40 6.54
CA ALA A 150 -10.27 -1.41 7.36
C ALA A 150 -10.54 -1.67 8.85
N ALA A 151 -11.79 -2.00 9.22
CA ALA A 151 -12.11 -2.40 10.60
C ALA A 151 -11.36 -3.65 11.07
N MET A 152 -11.05 -4.59 10.16
CA MET A 152 -10.23 -5.76 10.47
C MET A 152 -8.78 -5.39 10.78
N LEU A 153 -8.25 -4.34 10.16
CA LEU A 153 -6.91 -3.82 10.48
C LEU A 153 -6.84 -3.32 11.92
N ASP A 154 -7.81 -2.54 12.38
CA ASP A 154 -7.81 -2.04 13.76
C ASP A 154 -7.76 -3.16 14.80
N ARG A 155 -8.41 -4.30 14.50
CA ARG A 155 -8.39 -5.47 15.38
C ARG A 155 -7.04 -6.17 15.42
N LEU A 156 -6.23 -6.02 14.37
CA LEU A 156 -4.84 -6.49 14.36
C LEU A 156 -3.93 -5.49 15.08
N CYS A 157 -4.23 -4.19 14.99
CA CYS A 157 -3.46 -3.11 15.62
C CYS A 157 -3.65 -3.05 17.15
N SER A 158 -4.79 -3.50 17.66
CA SER A 158 -5.25 -3.17 19.01
C SER A 158 -5.24 -4.37 19.98
N GLY A 159 -4.35 -4.31 20.96
CA GLY A 159 -4.74 -4.66 22.33
C GLY A 159 -5.88 -3.77 22.81
N PRO A 160 -6.63 -4.14 23.85
CA PRO A 160 -7.86 -3.44 24.23
C PRO A 160 -7.53 -2.01 24.70
N PHE A 161 -8.04 -0.99 23.98
CA PHE A 161 -8.15 0.43 24.42
C PHE A 161 -6.92 1.35 24.37
N HIS A 162 -6.24 1.50 23.22
CA HIS A 162 -5.39 2.68 22.99
C HIS A 162 -6.08 3.66 22.04
N VAL A 163 -6.83 4.59 22.65
CA VAL A 163 -7.33 5.80 22.00
C VAL A 163 -6.16 6.78 21.99
N GLY A 164 -5.43 6.89 20.88
CA GLY A 164 -4.35 7.87 20.81
C GLY A 164 -3.54 7.85 19.53
N GLU A 165 -3.07 6.67 19.10
CA GLU A 165 -2.22 6.57 17.91
C GLU A 165 -2.53 5.29 17.13
N PRO A 166 -2.75 5.36 15.80
CA PRO A 166 -2.90 4.17 14.98
C PRO A 166 -1.57 3.39 15.02
N HIS A 167 -1.53 2.33 15.81
CA HIS A 167 -0.35 1.47 15.85
C HIS A 167 -0.30 0.62 14.58
N PRO A 168 0.73 0.79 13.74
CA PRO A 168 0.87 -0.04 12.55
C PRO A 168 1.08 -1.50 12.93
N VAL A 169 0.44 -2.42 12.21
CA VAL A 169 0.65 -3.86 12.40
C VAL A 169 1.87 -4.26 11.62
N LYS A 170 2.97 -4.49 12.33
CA LYS A 170 4.21 -5.00 11.76
C LYS A 170 4.31 -6.50 12.01
N LEU A 171 4.22 -7.28 10.95
CA LEU A 171 4.46 -8.72 10.96
C LEU A 171 5.78 -9.02 10.27
N HIS A 172 6.39 -10.16 10.61
CA HIS A 172 7.49 -10.71 9.83
C HIS A 172 6.99 -11.98 9.16
N ILE A 173 6.95 -11.99 7.83
CA ILE A 173 6.50 -13.13 7.02
C ILE A 173 7.70 -13.57 6.19
N ASN A 174 8.11 -14.84 6.33
CA ASN A 174 9.34 -15.37 5.72
C ASN A 174 10.59 -14.46 5.92
N GLY A 175 10.69 -13.81 7.08
CA GLY A 175 11.78 -12.89 7.41
C GLY A 175 11.66 -11.48 6.85
N ALA A 176 10.69 -11.20 5.98
CA ALA A 176 10.43 -9.85 5.46
C ALA A 176 9.47 -9.09 6.39
N PRO A 177 9.76 -7.83 6.78
CA PRO A 177 8.79 -6.96 7.43
C PRO A 177 7.61 -6.66 6.50
N VAL A 178 6.41 -6.89 7.02
CA VAL A 178 5.13 -6.56 6.40
C VAL A 178 4.37 -5.59 7.30
N ASP A 179 4.09 -4.40 6.79
CA ASP A 179 3.42 -3.34 7.54
C ASP A 179 2.00 -3.12 7.01
N PHE A 180 1.01 -3.14 7.89
CA PHE A 180 -0.37 -2.79 7.55
C PHE A 180 -0.71 -1.42 8.11
N VAL A 181 -1.06 -0.52 7.22
CA VAL A 181 -1.27 0.90 7.49
C VAL A 181 -2.76 1.20 7.34
N ASN A 182 -3.44 1.36 8.47
CA ASN A 182 -4.73 2.01 8.50
C ASN A 182 -4.50 3.52 8.70
N ASP A 183 -5.24 4.37 7.98
CA ASP A 183 -5.03 5.82 7.90
C ASP A 183 -3.64 6.20 7.36
N ALA A 184 -3.45 6.00 6.06
CA ALA A 184 -2.21 6.36 5.37
C ALA A 184 -1.87 7.84 5.58
N PRO A 185 -0.59 8.19 5.82
CA PRO A 185 -0.19 9.58 5.76
C PRO A 185 -0.49 10.13 4.36
N MET A 186 -0.93 11.38 4.28
CA MET A 186 -1.36 12.00 3.03
C MET A 186 -0.48 13.20 2.67
N VAL A 187 -0.24 13.38 1.38
CA VAL A 187 0.56 14.48 0.81
C VAL A 187 -0.22 15.21 -0.29
N PRO A 188 -0.12 16.55 -0.39
CA PRO A 188 -0.64 17.30 -1.54
C PRO A 188 0.04 16.86 -2.84
N VAL A 189 -0.75 16.54 -3.86
CA VAL A 189 -0.25 16.14 -5.19
C VAL A 189 -0.07 17.37 -6.08
N GLU A 190 1.14 17.57 -6.57
CA GLU A 190 1.49 18.70 -7.42
C GLU A 190 0.70 18.72 -8.74
N GLY A 191 0.39 19.92 -9.23
CA GLY A 191 -0.39 20.11 -10.45
C GLY A 191 -1.88 19.77 -10.34
N THR A 192 -2.38 19.45 -9.14
CA THR A 192 -3.81 19.21 -8.90
C THR A 192 -4.47 20.38 -8.19
N THR A 193 -5.79 20.47 -8.30
CA THR A 193 -6.61 21.47 -7.61
C THR A 193 -7.76 20.78 -6.89
N CYS A 194 -7.95 21.08 -5.60
CA CYS A 194 -9.06 20.55 -4.83
C CYS A 194 -10.38 21.13 -5.34
N ALA A 195 -11.24 20.27 -5.88
CA ALA A 195 -12.54 20.66 -6.45
C ALA A 195 -13.45 21.36 -5.42
N ASP A 196 -13.44 20.89 -4.16
CA ASP A 196 -14.33 21.39 -3.11
C ASP A 196 -14.05 22.83 -2.66
N CYS A 197 -12.82 23.32 -2.88
CA CYS A 197 -12.43 24.70 -2.53
C CYS A 197 -11.91 25.50 -3.74
N GLY A 198 -11.94 24.92 -4.94
CA GLY A 198 -11.36 25.55 -6.14
C GLY A 198 -9.87 25.91 -5.99
N GLY A 199 -9.13 25.23 -5.11
CA GLY A 199 -7.71 25.49 -4.88
C GLY A 199 -7.36 26.45 -3.75
N SER A 200 -8.35 27.08 -3.08
CA SER A 200 -8.07 28.05 -2.02
C SER A 200 -7.53 27.43 -0.73
N GLY A 201 -7.78 26.14 -0.50
CA GLY A 201 -7.54 25.48 0.78
C GLY A 201 -8.60 25.78 1.84
N THR A 202 -9.56 26.66 1.56
CA THR A 202 -10.58 27.11 2.51
C THR A 202 -11.98 27.02 1.90
N LYS A 203 -13.01 26.77 2.71
CA LYS A 203 -14.40 26.90 2.22
C LYS A 203 -14.87 28.35 2.35
N ALA A 204 -16.03 28.63 1.76
CA ALA A 204 -16.70 29.91 1.94
C ALA A 204 -16.83 30.25 3.43
N GLU A 205 -16.61 31.52 3.75
CA GLU A 205 -16.82 32.07 5.08
C GLU A 205 -18.26 31.81 5.52
N LYS A 206 -18.43 31.37 6.76
CA LYS A 206 -19.75 31.13 7.36
C LYS A 206 -19.78 31.66 8.79
N ASP A 207 -20.98 31.77 9.35
CA ASP A 207 -21.12 32.04 10.77
C ASP A 207 -20.42 30.95 11.58
N CYS A 208 -19.71 31.35 12.63
CA CYS A 208 -19.02 30.40 13.51
C CYS A 208 -20.04 29.47 14.16
N TRP A 209 -19.82 28.16 14.03
CA TRP A 209 -20.78 27.15 14.49
C TRP A 209 -21.04 27.19 16.00
N LEU A 210 -20.10 27.76 16.77
CA LEU A 210 -20.22 27.84 18.23
C LEU A 210 -20.96 29.09 18.70
N CYS A 211 -20.83 30.23 18.01
CA CYS A 211 -21.45 31.50 18.42
C CYS A 211 -22.54 32.01 17.47
N ASN A 212 -22.84 31.29 16.40
CA ASN A 212 -23.85 31.62 15.40
C ASN A 212 -23.75 33.06 14.87
N GLY A 213 -22.52 33.54 14.60
CA GLY A 213 -22.31 34.88 14.06
C GLY A 213 -22.09 35.98 15.09
N SER A 214 -22.35 35.73 16.38
CA SER A 214 -22.29 36.79 17.42
C SER A 214 -20.88 37.19 17.85
N GLY A 215 -19.89 36.33 17.60
CA GLY A 215 -18.52 36.51 18.10
C GLY A 215 -18.37 36.27 19.61
N ARG A 216 -19.44 35.91 20.32
CA ARG A 216 -19.45 35.67 21.77
C ARG A 216 -19.95 34.28 22.12
N ASN A 217 -19.36 33.67 23.15
CA ASN A 217 -19.91 32.47 23.75
C ASN A 217 -21.10 32.85 24.64
N GLU A 218 -22.31 32.44 24.26
CA GLU A 218 -23.55 32.77 24.97
C GLU A 218 -23.54 32.33 26.44
N HIS A 219 -22.77 31.30 26.80
CA HIS A 219 -22.70 30.78 28.16
C HIS A 219 -21.67 31.48 29.05
N LEU A 220 -20.67 32.14 28.46
CA LEU A 220 -19.53 32.66 29.21
C LEU A 220 -19.39 34.19 29.12
N ASP A 221 -20.19 34.86 28.28
CA ASP A 221 -20.04 36.27 27.91
C ASP A 221 -18.59 36.66 27.57
N LYS A 222 -17.90 35.73 26.93
CA LYS A 222 -16.51 35.87 26.49
C LYS A 222 -16.43 35.78 24.99
N GLU A 223 -15.33 36.30 24.45
CA GLU A 223 -14.95 36.12 23.06
C GLU A 223 -15.02 34.64 22.67
N CYS A 224 -15.71 34.34 21.56
CA CYS A 224 -15.82 32.97 21.07
C CYS A 224 -14.44 32.49 20.59
N HIS A 225 -13.89 31.49 21.27
CA HIS A 225 -12.52 31.01 21.05
C HIS A 225 -12.26 30.54 19.60
N PRO A 226 -13.13 29.72 18.96
CA PRO A 226 -12.92 29.30 17.57
C PRO A 226 -12.81 30.44 16.56
N CYS A 227 -13.64 31.49 16.69
CA CYS A 227 -13.66 32.60 15.72
C CYS A 227 -12.92 33.85 16.17
N LYS A 228 -12.36 33.86 17.38
CA LYS A 228 -11.67 35.02 17.98
C LYS A 228 -12.49 36.30 17.84
N GLY A 229 -13.74 36.26 18.28
CA GLY A 229 -14.60 37.45 18.34
C GLY A 229 -15.21 37.92 17.03
N SER A 230 -14.74 37.42 15.88
CA SER A 230 -15.23 37.86 14.56
C SER A 230 -16.68 37.44 14.26
N GLY A 231 -17.18 36.41 14.94
CA GLY A 231 -18.44 35.75 14.61
C GLY A 231 -18.38 34.90 13.33
N ARG A 232 -17.29 34.97 12.57
CA ARG A 232 -17.10 34.29 11.30
C ARG A 232 -15.99 33.26 11.38
N GLU A 233 -16.12 32.19 10.63
CA GLU A 233 -15.03 31.25 10.43
C GLU A 233 -14.82 30.98 8.94
N VAL A 234 -13.56 30.90 8.55
CA VAL A 234 -13.13 30.43 7.23
C VAL A 234 -12.57 29.03 7.46
N PRO A 235 -13.43 27.99 7.42
CA PRO A 235 -13.00 26.66 7.79
C PRO A 235 -12.04 26.12 6.72
N THR A 236 -10.98 25.47 7.20
CA THR A 236 -10.08 24.69 6.36
C THR A 236 -10.87 23.68 5.54
N CYS A 237 -10.57 23.58 4.24
CA CYS A 237 -11.23 22.60 3.39
C CYS A 237 -10.80 21.20 3.81
N TYR A 238 -11.74 20.43 4.36
CA TYR A 238 -11.53 19.08 4.88
C TYR A 238 -10.88 18.14 3.86
N SER A 239 -11.35 18.18 2.61
CA SER A 239 -10.91 17.27 1.53
C SER A 239 -9.46 17.47 1.12
N CYS A 240 -8.90 18.67 1.29
CA CYS A 240 -7.49 18.97 0.99
C CYS A 240 -6.65 19.31 2.22
N ARG A 241 -7.25 19.25 3.42
CA ARG A 241 -6.65 19.67 4.70
C ARG A 241 -5.94 21.03 4.61
N GLY A 242 -6.52 21.97 3.87
CA GLY A 242 -5.97 23.34 3.74
C GLY A 242 -4.97 23.55 2.62
N SER A 243 -4.50 22.49 1.96
CA SER A 243 -3.46 22.61 0.92
C SER A 243 -3.95 23.21 -0.39
N GLY A 244 -5.27 23.21 -0.63
CA GLY A 244 -5.86 23.56 -1.92
C GLY A 244 -5.61 22.51 -3.02
N LYS A 245 -4.90 21.41 -2.74
CA LYS A 245 -4.57 20.37 -3.72
C LYS A 245 -5.30 19.07 -3.40
N VAL A 246 -5.38 18.16 -4.37
CA VAL A 246 -5.85 16.80 -4.10
C VAL A 246 -4.78 16.09 -3.26
N LEU A 247 -5.22 15.34 -2.25
CA LEU A 247 -4.32 14.56 -1.40
C LEU A 247 -4.16 13.14 -1.97
N GLY A 248 -2.93 12.63 -1.97
CA GLY A 248 -2.63 11.23 -2.22
C GLY A 248 -1.82 10.62 -1.08
N LYS A 249 -1.69 9.29 -1.06
CA LYS A 249 -0.88 8.58 -0.05
C LYS A 249 0.58 9.03 -0.10
N ASP A 250 1.15 9.33 1.06
CA ASP A 250 2.56 9.64 1.26
C ASP A 250 3.37 8.34 1.40
N TRP A 251 3.65 7.73 0.25
CA TRP A 251 4.40 6.48 0.16
C TRP A 251 5.83 6.59 0.71
N SER A 252 6.40 7.81 0.79
CA SER A 252 7.74 8.01 1.35
C SER A 252 7.76 7.76 2.86
N LYS A 253 6.73 8.23 3.58
CA LYS A 253 6.57 7.94 5.01
C LYS A 253 6.29 6.47 5.26
N VAL A 254 5.41 5.85 4.45
CA VAL A 254 5.16 4.40 4.52
C VAL A 254 6.46 3.61 4.35
N LEU A 255 7.27 3.97 3.34
CA LEU A 255 8.54 3.29 3.09
C LEU A 255 9.55 3.55 4.21
N ALA A 256 9.70 4.79 4.68
CA ALA A 256 10.60 5.12 5.77
C ALA A 256 10.26 4.33 7.04
N ARG A 257 8.98 4.17 7.34
CA ARG A 257 8.50 3.37 8.47
C ARG A 257 8.82 1.89 8.34
N LEU A 258 8.67 1.33 7.13
CA LEU A 258 9.06 -0.04 6.80
C LEU A 258 10.56 -0.27 6.96
N LEU A 259 11.37 0.73 6.60
CA LEU A 259 12.83 0.68 6.71
C LEU A 259 13.34 0.99 8.12
N GLY A 260 12.47 1.42 9.04
CA GLY A 260 12.86 1.86 10.38
C GLY A 260 13.67 3.16 10.37
N THR A 261 13.54 3.97 9.32
CA THR A 261 14.24 5.26 9.16
C THR A 261 13.32 6.45 9.43
N GLU A 262 12.07 6.20 9.82
CA GLU A 262 11.15 7.25 10.22
C GLU A 262 11.71 7.94 11.46
N THR A 263 11.92 9.26 11.37
CA THR A 263 12.22 10.05 12.56
C THR A 263 10.98 9.99 13.43
N PRO A 264 11.08 9.64 14.72
CA PRO A 264 9.94 9.72 15.63
C PRO A 264 9.30 11.08 15.43
N LEU A 265 8.01 11.11 15.09
CA LEU A 265 7.27 12.36 15.14
C LEU A 265 7.54 12.90 16.53
N ALA A 266 8.12 14.11 16.62
CA ALA A 266 8.16 14.80 17.89
C ALA A 266 6.72 14.77 18.37
N SER A 267 6.47 14.12 19.51
CA SER A 267 5.14 14.05 20.08
C SER A 267 4.68 15.51 20.16
N GLU A 268 3.78 15.90 19.27
CA GLU A 268 3.13 17.19 19.39
C GLU A 268 2.34 17.02 20.68
N ASP A 269 2.83 17.65 21.76
CA ASP A 269 2.17 17.64 23.05
C ASP A 269 0.75 18.17 22.82
N HIS A 270 -0.20 17.26 22.65
CA HIS A 270 -1.63 17.56 22.56
C HIS A 270 -2.21 17.92 23.94
N ASP A 271 -1.37 18.46 24.83
CA ASP A 271 -1.76 19.13 26.06
C ASP A 271 -2.02 20.62 25.75
N ALA A 272 -3.16 20.91 25.11
CA ALA A 272 -3.75 22.24 25.07
C ALA A 272 -5.28 22.19 24.98
#